data_AF-A0A961BNW1-F1
#
_entry.id   AF-A0A961BNW1-F1
#
_cell.length_a   1.000
_cell.length_b   1.000
_cell.length_c   1.000
_cell.angle_alpha   90.00
_cell.angle_beta   90.00
_cell.angle_gamma   90.00
#
_symmetry.space_group_name_H-M   'P 1'
#
loop_
_entity.id
_entity.type
_entity.pdbx_description
1 polymer ?
#
loop_
_entity_poly.entity_id
_entity_poly.type
_entity_poly.pdbx_seq_one_letter_code
_entity_poly.pdbx_strand_id
1 'polypeptide(L)'
;MQPWFWVTAVLLGLGSRSLLAFVLWPPVLFIAILLHEMGHALAFRRFGSSAAIELHGLGGVTMGRVDRASHDMAVSLAGPFAGFALGVPLWFLTRDVVLFDPSLPVQAAWIAVQLFIWISVFWGLFNVLPMLPVDGGHALDAGLAWWRGHVMTRTTQVVSIITGGAVVLFSLYAWLVLGWAYVTWIMLLAALSLWANISAYRRYRSTARTYGEAINELAGNFGGITGGGGGMAPADDDDIVDLDRERKRRRKTRSVKDDIADALSALERHDRDAAMRAIHAARRQKPGGRTETLLVEIEAWACLAGREADDAARLAEQLPRRHPAKPFLDAGILIVRGDRDGGAEALAQALLAGPDDHSRVLAIELAASEGLTEEVARHLLEQGSGGFEETLRFQQGLKGLGKTAHAAIVDDVILGGA
;
A
#
# COMPACT_ATOMS: atom_id res chain seq x y z
N MET A 1 4.12 -5.45 24.30
CA MET A 1 3.78 -6.88 24.12
C MET A 1 2.32 -7.07 24.47
N GLN A 2 1.53 -7.61 23.54
CA GLN A 2 0.09 -7.79 23.71
C GLN A 2 -0.22 -9.19 24.30
N PRO A 3 -1.25 -9.33 25.15
CA PRO A 3 -1.66 -10.63 25.70
C PRO A 3 -2.00 -11.69 24.63
N TRP A 4 -2.52 -11.24 23.48
CA TRP A 4 -2.90 -12.11 22.36
C TRP A 4 -1.73 -12.91 21.77
N PHE A 5 -0.50 -12.45 21.93
CA PHE A 5 0.68 -13.20 21.51
C PHE A 5 0.70 -14.61 22.14
N TRP A 6 0.45 -14.69 23.45
CA TRP A 6 0.47 -15.96 24.18
C TRP A 6 -0.66 -16.89 23.76
N VAL A 7 -1.84 -16.33 23.46
CA VAL A 7 -2.99 -17.11 22.98
C VAL A 7 -2.64 -17.76 21.64
N THR A 8 -2.12 -16.98 20.68
CA THR A 8 -1.71 -17.54 19.39
C THR A 8 -0.57 -18.53 19.52
N ALA A 9 0.43 -18.25 20.37
CA ALA A 9 1.53 -19.17 20.61
C ALA A 9 1.04 -20.55 21.10
N VAL A 10 0.08 -20.57 22.03
CA VAL A 10 -0.55 -21.80 22.52
C VAL A 10 -1.34 -22.50 21.42
N LEU A 11 -2.12 -21.75 20.64
CA LEU A 11 -2.91 -22.31 19.52
C LEU A 11 -2.01 -22.95 18.45
N LEU A 12 -0.90 -22.32 18.08
CA LEU A 12 0.07 -22.87 17.13
C LEU A 12 0.76 -24.15 17.67
N GLY A 13 0.85 -24.28 19.00
CA GLY A 13 1.35 -25.48 19.66
C GLY A 13 0.37 -26.66 19.61
N LEU A 14 -0.92 -26.41 19.30
CA LEU A 14 -1.93 -27.47 19.15
C LEU A 14 -1.52 -28.39 17.99
N GLY A 15 -1.24 -29.64 18.32
CA GLY A 15 -0.66 -30.63 17.40
C GLY A 15 0.74 -31.09 17.79
N SER A 16 1.36 -30.53 18.84
CA SER A 16 2.63 -31.03 19.39
C SER A 16 2.57 -32.54 19.72
N ARG A 17 3.65 -33.28 19.44
CA ARG A 17 3.70 -34.74 19.62
C ARG A 17 3.69 -35.21 21.07
N SER A 18 3.98 -34.32 22.02
CA SER A 18 3.98 -34.63 23.46
C SER A 18 3.53 -33.42 24.27
N LEU A 19 3.03 -33.67 25.48
CA LEU A 19 2.66 -32.61 26.43
C LEU A 19 3.87 -31.73 26.77
N LEU A 20 5.06 -32.32 26.92
CA LEU A 20 6.28 -31.57 27.18
C LEU A 20 6.62 -30.62 26.03
N ALA A 21 6.52 -31.08 24.77
CA ALA A 21 6.74 -30.21 23.61
C ALA A 21 5.68 -29.09 23.53
N PHE A 22 4.41 -29.40 23.84
CA PHE A 22 3.34 -28.41 23.89
C PHE A 22 3.60 -27.31 24.93
N VAL A 23 4.06 -27.69 26.13
CA VAL A 23 4.36 -26.73 27.21
C VAL A 23 5.60 -25.88 26.89
N LEU A 24 6.62 -26.49 26.27
CA LEU A 24 7.85 -25.78 25.88
C LEU A 24 7.67 -24.90 24.64
N TRP A 25 6.64 -25.14 23.82
CA TRP A 25 6.42 -24.45 22.56
C TRP A 25 6.27 -22.92 22.71
N PRO A 26 5.33 -22.37 23.51
CA PRO A 26 5.16 -20.92 23.62
C PRO A 26 6.41 -20.15 24.07
N PRO A 27 7.16 -20.56 25.13
CA PRO A 27 8.36 -19.81 25.53
C PRO A 27 9.49 -19.92 24.51
N VAL A 28 9.65 -21.06 23.83
CA VAL A 28 10.67 -21.20 22.77
C VAL A 28 10.30 -20.36 21.54
N LEU A 29 9.03 -20.37 21.15
CA LEU A 29 8.51 -19.51 20.08
C LEU A 29 8.72 -18.03 20.38
N PHE A 30 8.45 -17.60 21.61
CA PHE A 30 8.72 -16.25 22.07
C PHE A 30 10.18 -15.85 21.90
N ILE A 31 11.12 -16.69 22.36
CA ILE A 31 12.54 -16.40 22.24
C ILE A 31 12.97 -16.32 20.77
N ALA A 32 12.50 -17.26 19.94
CA ALA A 32 12.84 -17.27 18.52
C ALA A 32 12.30 -16.04 17.76
N ILE A 33 11.03 -15.67 17.96
CA ILE A 33 10.44 -14.47 17.37
C ILE A 33 11.14 -13.21 17.90
N LEU A 34 11.42 -13.12 19.20
CA LEU A 34 12.13 -11.97 19.75
C LEU A 34 13.52 -11.81 19.14
N LEU A 35 14.27 -12.90 18.96
CA LEU A 35 15.58 -12.86 18.31
C LEU A 35 15.50 -12.46 16.83
N HIS A 36 14.46 -12.89 16.12
CA HIS A 36 14.14 -12.43 14.77
C HIS A 36 13.90 -10.93 14.74
N GLU A 37 13.00 -10.40 15.58
CA GLU A 37 12.73 -8.96 15.67
C GLU A 37 13.96 -8.14 16.09
N MET A 38 14.79 -8.68 16.98
CA MET A 38 16.07 -8.07 17.35
C MET A 38 17.02 -7.96 16.15
N GLY A 39 16.97 -8.88 15.19
CA GLY A 39 17.70 -8.79 13.92
C GLY A 39 17.31 -7.54 13.13
N HIS A 40 16.02 -7.31 12.93
CA HIS A 40 15.51 -6.08 12.31
C HIS A 40 15.90 -4.83 13.10
N ALA A 41 15.71 -4.85 14.42
CA ALA A 41 16.00 -3.71 15.28
C ALA A 41 17.50 -3.33 15.25
N LEU A 42 18.39 -4.33 15.23
CA LEU A 42 19.82 -4.11 15.10
C LEU A 42 20.17 -3.49 13.75
N ALA A 43 19.53 -3.93 12.66
CA ALA A 43 19.72 -3.36 11.33
C ALA A 43 19.23 -1.91 11.26
N PHE A 44 18.05 -1.60 11.79
CA PHE A 44 17.55 -0.22 11.92
C PHE A 44 18.55 0.67 12.67
N ARG A 45 19.02 0.22 13.83
CA ARG A 45 20.02 0.96 14.63
C ARG A 45 21.34 1.13 13.89
N ARG A 46 21.77 0.12 13.12
CA ARG A 46 23.00 0.19 12.32
C ARG A 46 22.90 1.23 11.20
N PHE A 47 21.70 1.49 10.70
CA PHE A 47 21.43 2.53 9.70
C PHE A 47 21.04 3.89 10.31
N GLY A 48 21.16 4.06 11.63
CA GLY A 48 20.90 5.34 12.31
C GLY A 48 19.44 5.59 12.66
N SER A 49 18.56 4.60 12.49
CA SER A 49 17.15 4.69 12.91
C SER A 49 16.96 4.27 14.36
N SER A 50 15.97 4.87 15.04
CA SER A 50 15.38 4.25 16.21
C SER A 50 14.64 2.96 15.82
N ALA A 51 14.52 2.03 16.77
CA ALA A 51 13.82 0.78 16.57
C ALA A 51 12.92 0.49 17.78
N ALA A 52 11.66 0.14 17.53
CA ALA A 52 10.73 -0.31 18.55
C ALA A 52 10.17 -1.69 18.15
N ILE A 53 10.20 -2.64 19.07
CA ILE A 53 9.70 -4.00 18.84
C ILE A 53 8.34 -4.14 19.55
N GLU A 54 7.33 -4.56 18.81
CA GLU A 54 6.03 -4.93 19.36
C GLU A 54 5.70 -6.39 19.02
N LEU A 55 5.42 -7.18 20.05
CA LEU A 55 4.91 -8.54 19.90
C LEU A 55 3.39 -8.54 20.05
N HIS A 56 2.69 -9.12 19.07
CA HIS A 56 1.24 -9.14 18.95
C HIS A 56 0.71 -10.53 18.52
N GLY A 57 -0.61 -10.66 18.39
CA GLY A 57 -1.25 -11.95 18.12
C GLY A 57 -0.88 -12.64 16.80
N LEU A 58 -0.21 -11.97 15.86
CA LEU A 58 0.23 -12.59 14.59
C LEU A 58 1.75 -12.78 14.50
N GLY A 59 2.51 -12.40 15.54
CA GLY A 59 3.97 -12.49 15.55
C GLY A 59 4.62 -11.27 16.23
N GLY A 60 5.66 -10.76 15.60
CA GLY A 60 6.32 -9.52 15.96
C GLY A 60 6.31 -8.51 14.82
N VAL A 61 6.40 -7.24 15.17
CA VAL A 61 6.69 -6.17 14.22
C VAL A 61 7.77 -5.28 14.82
N THR A 62 8.76 -4.95 13.99
CA THR A 62 9.78 -3.96 14.34
C THR A 62 9.52 -2.67 13.55
N MET A 63 9.31 -1.58 14.27
CA MET A 63 9.06 -0.25 13.71
C MET A 63 10.36 0.55 13.68
N GLY A 64 10.65 1.15 12.53
CA GLY A 64 11.80 2.01 12.28
C GLY A 64 11.66 2.67 10.91
N ARG A 65 12.57 3.58 10.57
CA ARG A 65 12.56 4.27 9.27
C ARG A 65 13.96 4.34 8.68
N VAL A 66 14.08 3.95 7.42
CA VAL A 66 15.31 4.11 6.64
C VAL A 66 15.02 4.83 5.34
N ASP A 67 15.93 5.71 4.91
CA ASP A 67 15.69 6.57 3.74
C ASP A 67 16.12 5.94 2.40
N ARG A 68 16.77 4.77 2.43
CA ARG A 68 17.25 4.09 1.22
C ARG A 68 16.59 2.73 1.07
N ALA A 69 16.10 2.45 -0.14
CA ALA A 69 15.52 1.14 -0.49
C ALA A 69 16.51 -0.02 -0.25
N SER A 70 17.81 0.17 -0.46
CA SER A 70 18.81 -0.86 -0.15
C SER A 70 18.96 -1.12 1.36
N HIS A 71 18.78 -0.10 2.20
CA HIS A 71 18.75 -0.27 3.66
C HIS A 71 17.48 -0.99 4.09
N ASP A 72 16.34 -0.65 3.48
CA ASP A 72 15.06 -1.29 3.77
C ASP A 72 15.10 -2.79 3.43
N MET A 73 15.63 -3.15 2.26
CA MET A 73 15.90 -4.54 1.89
C MET A 73 16.81 -5.25 2.90
N ALA A 74 17.89 -4.59 3.34
CA ALA A 74 18.80 -5.17 4.33
C ALA A 74 18.15 -5.35 5.70
N VAL A 75 17.29 -4.41 6.12
CA VAL A 75 16.50 -4.54 7.35
C VAL A 75 15.52 -5.69 7.24
N SER A 76 14.75 -5.81 6.16
CA SER A 76 13.81 -6.92 5.97
C SER A 76 14.51 -8.27 6.03
N LEU A 77 15.71 -8.40 5.46
CA LEU A 77 16.45 -9.67 5.53
C LEU A 77 17.09 -9.93 6.90
N ALA A 78 17.36 -8.91 7.70
CA ALA A 78 18.11 -9.05 8.95
C ALA A 78 17.41 -9.95 9.99
N GLY A 79 16.07 -9.93 10.07
CA GLY A 79 15.33 -10.79 10.98
C GLY A 79 15.49 -12.29 10.68
N PRO A 80 15.15 -12.76 9.47
CA PRO A 80 15.36 -14.16 9.10
C PRO A 80 16.81 -14.61 9.25
N PHE A 81 17.78 -13.76 8.87
CA PHE A 81 19.19 -14.09 9.01
C PHE A 81 19.66 -14.17 10.47
N ALA A 82 19.06 -13.43 11.41
CA ALA A 82 19.32 -13.61 12.84
C ALA A 82 18.87 -15.01 13.32
N GLY A 83 17.70 -15.46 12.86
CA GLY A 83 17.23 -16.83 13.08
C GLY A 83 18.20 -17.88 12.50
N PHE A 84 18.61 -17.72 11.24
CA PHE A 84 19.56 -18.65 10.60
C PHE A 84 20.93 -18.67 11.27
N ALA A 85 21.44 -17.52 11.69
CA ALA A 85 22.74 -17.39 12.35
C ALA A 85 22.81 -18.18 13.67
N LEU A 86 21.67 -18.43 14.33
CA LEU A 86 21.59 -19.22 15.55
C LEU A 86 21.12 -20.65 15.29
N GLY A 87 20.08 -20.82 14.49
CA GLY A 87 19.44 -22.12 14.22
C GLY A 87 20.30 -23.07 13.39
N VAL A 88 20.99 -22.58 12.36
CA VAL A 88 21.80 -23.44 11.47
C VAL A 88 23.01 -24.03 12.21
N PRO A 89 23.84 -23.24 12.92
CA PRO A 89 24.94 -23.81 13.70
C PRO A 89 24.46 -24.80 14.76
N LEU A 90 23.36 -24.51 15.45
CA LEU A 90 22.80 -25.38 16.48
C LEU A 90 22.27 -26.69 15.89
N TRP A 91 21.68 -26.66 14.69
CA TRP A 91 21.31 -27.85 13.95
C TRP A 91 22.53 -28.72 13.62
N PHE A 92 23.61 -28.14 13.09
CA PHE A 92 24.84 -28.87 12.81
C PHE A 92 25.47 -29.48 14.08
N LEU A 93 25.42 -28.76 15.21
CA LEU A 93 25.97 -29.23 16.47
C LEU A 93 25.17 -30.41 17.06
N THR A 94 23.88 -30.49 16.76
CA THR A 94 22.96 -31.44 17.43
C THR A 94 22.46 -32.56 16.54
N ARG A 95 22.55 -32.46 15.21
CA ARG A 95 21.97 -33.44 14.26
C ARG A 95 22.44 -34.88 14.46
N ASP A 96 23.66 -35.08 14.93
CA ASP A 96 24.29 -36.39 15.12
C ASP A 96 24.31 -36.81 16.62
N VAL A 97 23.71 -36.00 17.50
CA VAL A 97 23.66 -36.26 18.94
C VAL A 97 22.45 -37.15 19.24
N VAL A 98 22.70 -38.30 19.86
CA VAL A 98 21.65 -39.18 20.40
C VAL A 98 21.73 -39.16 21.92
N LEU A 99 20.77 -38.49 22.56
CA LEU A 99 20.66 -38.47 24.02
C LEU A 99 19.86 -39.69 24.49
N PHE A 100 20.48 -40.53 25.31
CA PHE A 100 19.86 -41.71 25.93
C PHE A 100 19.49 -41.48 27.41
N ASP A 101 19.53 -40.24 27.90
CA ASP A 101 19.17 -39.89 29.26
C ASP A 101 17.64 -39.68 29.38
N PRO A 102 16.92 -40.52 30.15
CA PRO A 102 15.47 -40.42 30.31
C PRO A 102 15.07 -39.36 31.34
N SER A 103 16.00 -38.62 31.95
CA SER A 103 15.65 -37.58 32.92
C SER A 103 14.87 -36.43 32.26
N LEU A 104 13.85 -35.95 32.97
CA LEU A 104 12.98 -34.89 32.46
C LEU A 104 13.75 -33.61 32.06
N PRO A 105 14.78 -33.13 32.81
CA PRO A 105 15.52 -31.93 32.42
C PRO A 105 16.28 -32.08 31.10
N VAL A 106 16.91 -33.24 30.87
CA VAL A 106 17.67 -33.49 29.63
C VAL A 106 16.71 -33.61 28.45
N GLN A 107 15.59 -34.32 28.60
CA GLN A 107 14.56 -34.40 27.57
C GLN A 107 13.96 -33.02 27.24
N ALA A 108 13.67 -32.20 28.26
CA ALA A 108 13.13 -30.86 28.07
C ALA A 108 14.11 -29.94 27.33
N ALA A 109 15.38 -29.96 27.72
CA ALA A 109 16.43 -29.19 27.04
C ALA A 109 16.59 -29.61 25.58
N TRP A 110 16.61 -30.92 25.32
CA TRP A 110 16.68 -31.46 23.96
C TRP A 110 15.51 -30.99 23.10
N ILE A 111 14.28 -31.17 23.59
CA ILE A 111 13.07 -30.75 22.86
C ILE A 111 13.08 -29.24 22.63
N ALA A 112 13.44 -28.43 23.62
CA ALA A 112 13.51 -26.98 23.48
C ALA A 112 14.51 -26.55 22.38
N VAL A 113 15.69 -27.19 22.33
CA VAL A 113 16.69 -26.95 21.27
C VAL A 113 16.15 -27.34 19.90
N GLN A 114 15.51 -28.50 19.76
CA GLN A 114 14.94 -28.93 18.48
C GLN A 114 13.79 -28.03 18.02
N LEU A 115 12.92 -27.58 18.94
CA LEU A 115 11.88 -26.59 18.65
C LEU A 115 12.49 -25.26 18.22
N PHE A 116 13.53 -24.78 18.91
CA PHE A 116 14.20 -23.53 18.58
C PHE A 116 14.85 -23.58 17.19
N ILE A 117 15.52 -24.68 16.85
CA ILE A 117 16.09 -24.90 15.50
C ILE A 117 14.96 -24.88 14.46
N TRP A 118 13.90 -25.64 14.71
CA TRP A 118 12.77 -25.72 13.78
C TRP A 118 12.17 -24.34 13.53
N ILE A 119 11.86 -23.58 14.57
CA ILE A 119 11.31 -22.23 14.43
C ILE A 119 12.33 -21.32 13.73
N SER A 120 13.57 -21.25 14.20
CA SER A 120 14.57 -20.30 13.66
C SER A 120 14.93 -20.56 12.20
N VAL A 121 14.95 -21.83 11.78
CA VAL A 121 15.32 -22.21 10.40
C VAL A 121 14.09 -22.33 9.51
N PHE A 122 13.10 -23.13 9.89
CA PHE A 122 11.96 -23.39 9.02
C PHE A 122 11.02 -22.19 8.93
N TRP A 123 10.76 -21.49 10.05
CA TRP A 123 10.00 -20.24 10.01
C TRP A 123 10.80 -19.12 9.33
N GLY A 124 12.12 -19.09 9.53
CA GLY A 124 13.01 -18.19 8.80
C GLY A 124 12.92 -18.39 7.28
N LEU A 125 12.89 -19.64 6.80
CA LEU A 125 12.71 -19.96 5.37
C LEU A 125 11.36 -19.45 4.84
N PHE A 126 10.28 -19.61 5.62
CA PHE A 126 8.98 -19.05 5.27
C PHE A 126 9.03 -17.52 5.19
N ASN A 127 9.74 -16.87 6.12
CA ASN A 127 9.89 -15.42 6.13
C ASN A 127 10.71 -14.88 4.96
N VAL A 128 11.60 -15.66 4.34
CA VAL A 128 12.37 -15.22 3.15
C VAL A 128 11.57 -15.40 1.84
N LEU A 129 10.39 -16.02 1.87
CA LEU A 129 9.57 -16.18 0.68
C LEU A 129 9.21 -14.80 0.07
N PRO A 130 9.23 -14.67 -1.27
CA PRO A 130 8.87 -13.43 -1.96
C PRO A 130 7.35 -13.21 -1.95
N MET A 131 6.79 -13.03 -0.76
CA MET A 131 5.36 -12.94 -0.51
C MET A 131 5.07 -11.93 0.60
N LEU A 132 4.31 -10.87 0.31
CA LEU A 132 3.82 -9.98 1.36
C LEU A 132 2.78 -10.70 2.23
N PRO A 133 2.71 -10.44 3.54
CA PRO A 133 3.47 -9.44 4.29
C PRO A 133 4.76 -9.97 4.94
N VAL A 134 5.28 -11.14 4.53
CA VAL A 134 6.52 -11.65 5.15
C VAL A 134 7.74 -10.86 4.68
N ASP A 135 8.83 -10.98 5.43
CA ASP A 135 10.07 -10.22 5.23
C ASP A 135 10.63 -10.29 3.82
N GLY A 136 10.57 -11.45 3.17
CA GLY A 136 11.04 -11.68 1.81
C GLY A 136 10.21 -10.93 0.77
N GLY A 137 8.92 -10.70 1.04
CA GLY A 137 8.07 -9.83 0.24
C GLY A 137 8.50 -8.37 0.35
N HIS A 138 8.79 -7.90 1.57
CA HIS A 138 9.31 -6.54 1.81
C HIS A 138 10.71 -6.35 1.22
N ALA A 139 11.59 -7.35 1.37
CA ALA A 139 12.92 -7.37 0.77
C ALA A 139 12.84 -7.35 -0.77
N LEU A 140 11.91 -8.08 -1.37
CA LEU A 140 11.67 -8.03 -2.82
C LEU A 140 11.21 -6.64 -3.24
N ASP A 141 10.25 -6.03 -2.54
CA ASP A 141 9.72 -4.71 -2.91
C ASP A 141 10.82 -3.63 -2.84
N ALA A 142 11.56 -3.62 -1.73
CA ALA A 142 12.69 -2.72 -1.52
C ALA A 142 13.83 -2.98 -2.52
N GLY A 143 14.10 -4.25 -2.84
CA GLY A 143 15.11 -4.64 -3.81
C GLY A 143 14.76 -4.22 -5.24
N LEU A 144 13.50 -4.41 -5.65
CA LEU A 144 12.99 -3.93 -6.94
C LEU A 144 13.03 -2.40 -7.00
N ALA A 145 12.65 -1.72 -5.91
CA ALA A 145 12.72 -0.26 -5.83
C ALA A 145 14.16 0.27 -5.93
N TRP A 146 15.11 -0.41 -5.28
CA TRP A 146 16.53 -0.10 -5.39
C TRP A 146 17.07 -0.32 -6.82
N TRP A 147 16.69 -1.42 -7.47
CA TRP A 147 17.17 -1.76 -8.81
C TRP A 147 16.57 -0.86 -9.90
N ARG A 148 15.28 -0.54 -9.82
CA ARG A 148 14.57 0.24 -10.85
C ARG A 148 14.51 1.74 -10.58
N GLY A 149 14.86 2.19 -9.37
CA GLY A 149 14.84 3.60 -8.97
C GLY A 149 13.43 4.14 -8.66
N HIS A 150 12.40 3.30 -8.68
CA HIS A 150 11.03 3.67 -8.30
C HIS A 150 10.31 2.47 -7.65
N VAL A 151 9.28 2.75 -6.85
CA VAL A 151 8.50 1.73 -6.11
C VAL A 151 7.81 0.77 -7.09
N MET A 152 7.84 -0.54 -6.79
CA MET A 152 7.33 -1.62 -7.65
C MET A 152 6.28 -2.50 -6.97
N THR A 153 5.49 -1.94 -6.04
CA THR A 153 4.54 -2.68 -5.20
C THR A 153 3.56 -3.56 -6.00
N ARG A 154 3.18 -3.17 -7.22
CA ARG A 154 2.34 -4.01 -8.10
C ARG A 154 3.05 -5.31 -8.50
N THR A 155 4.29 -5.22 -8.93
CA THR A 155 5.10 -6.39 -9.31
C THR A 155 5.27 -7.30 -8.11
N THR A 156 5.60 -6.74 -6.95
CA THR A 156 5.74 -7.47 -5.69
C THR A 156 4.43 -8.16 -5.29
N GLN A 157 3.27 -7.52 -5.46
CA GLN A 157 1.96 -8.14 -5.23
C GLN A 157 1.70 -9.32 -6.17
N VAL A 158 2.02 -9.20 -7.46
CA VAL A 158 1.85 -10.32 -8.42
C VAL A 158 2.73 -11.50 -8.03
N VAL A 159 4.02 -11.24 -7.71
CA VAL A 159 4.94 -12.29 -7.23
C VAL A 159 4.42 -12.90 -5.93
N SER A 160 3.86 -12.09 -5.03
CA SER A 160 3.26 -12.56 -3.77
C SER A 160 2.06 -13.46 -3.99
N ILE A 161 1.20 -13.16 -4.97
CA ILE A 161 0.04 -14.00 -5.34
C ILE A 161 0.51 -15.35 -5.89
N ILE A 162 1.50 -15.34 -6.79
CA ILE A 162 2.03 -16.57 -7.40
C ILE A 162 2.67 -17.43 -6.32
N THR A 163 3.53 -16.84 -5.49
CA THR A 163 4.23 -17.52 -4.40
C THR A 163 3.25 -18.05 -3.36
N GLY A 164 2.31 -17.22 -2.90
CA GLY A 164 1.26 -17.63 -1.95
C GLY A 164 0.38 -18.75 -2.49
N GLY A 165 -0.02 -18.67 -3.77
CA GLY A 165 -0.74 -19.75 -4.44
C GLY A 165 0.03 -21.06 -4.47
N ALA A 166 1.33 -21.03 -4.82
CA ALA A 166 2.19 -22.20 -4.82
C ALA A 166 2.33 -22.81 -3.41
N VAL A 167 2.51 -21.98 -2.38
CA VAL A 167 2.62 -22.44 -0.98
C VAL A 167 1.31 -23.08 -0.50
N VAL A 168 0.16 -22.50 -0.84
CA VAL A 168 -1.15 -23.08 -0.51
C VAL A 168 -1.32 -24.45 -1.19
N LEU A 169 -1.02 -24.55 -2.49
CA LEU A 169 -1.14 -25.82 -3.23
C LEU A 169 -0.19 -26.89 -2.71
N PHE A 170 1.06 -26.53 -2.42
CA PHE A 170 2.04 -27.43 -1.82
C PHE A 170 1.59 -27.91 -0.44
N SER A 171 1.10 -27.00 0.41
CA SER A 171 0.62 -27.34 1.75
C SER A 171 -0.63 -28.22 1.68
N LEU A 172 -1.54 -27.97 0.74
CA LEU A 172 -2.71 -28.82 0.51
C LEU A 172 -2.30 -30.23 0.08
N TYR A 173 -1.32 -30.35 -0.84
CA TYR A 173 -0.77 -31.63 -1.25
C TYR A 173 -0.11 -32.37 -0.08
N ALA A 174 0.74 -31.69 0.69
CA ALA A 174 1.40 -32.27 1.87
C ALA A 174 0.38 -32.72 2.92
N TRP A 175 -0.72 -31.99 3.09
CA TRP A 175 -1.79 -32.35 4.01
C TRP A 175 -2.58 -33.58 3.53
N LEU A 176 -3.02 -33.60 2.27
CA LEU A 176 -3.85 -34.68 1.71
C LEU A 176 -3.08 -35.98 1.46
N VAL A 177 -1.84 -35.89 0.96
CA VAL A 177 -1.08 -37.04 0.48
C VAL A 177 -0.07 -37.52 1.51
N LEU A 178 0.60 -36.60 2.21
CA LEU A 178 1.66 -36.95 3.17
C LEU A 178 1.16 -37.01 4.61
N GLY A 179 -0.07 -36.55 4.88
CA GLY A 179 -0.67 -36.52 6.23
C GLY A 179 0.03 -35.54 7.18
N TRP A 180 0.71 -34.51 6.65
CA TRP A 180 1.51 -33.58 7.45
C TRP A 180 0.61 -32.54 8.13
N ALA A 181 0.02 -32.90 9.27
CA ALA A 181 -0.88 -31.99 10.01
C ALA A 181 -0.24 -30.63 10.38
N TYR A 182 1.09 -30.56 10.54
CA TYR A 182 1.78 -29.29 10.86
C TYR A 182 1.74 -28.26 9.72
N VAL A 183 1.53 -28.68 8.46
CA VAL A 183 1.42 -27.72 7.35
C VAL A 183 0.08 -26.98 7.34
N THR A 184 -0.89 -27.38 8.17
CA THR A 184 -2.20 -26.71 8.27
C THR A 184 -2.04 -25.24 8.62
N TRP A 185 -1.17 -24.90 9.59
CA TRP A 185 -0.94 -23.50 9.96
C TRP A 185 -0.28 -22.69 8.85
N ILE A 186 0.69 -23.28 8.14
CA ILE A 186 1.34 -22.65 6.98
C ILE A 186 0.32 -22.40 5.88
N MET A 187 -0.54 -23.37 5.59
CA MET A 187 -1.61 -23.26 4.61
C MET A 187 -2.57 -22.12 4.96
N LEU A 188 -2.96 -22.00 6.23
CA LEU A 188 -3.84 -20.92 6.69
C LEU A 188 -3.18 -19.54 6.56
N LEU A 189 -1.94 -19.39 7.01
CA LEU A 189 -1.19 -18.13 6.89
C LEU A 189 -0.95 -17.74 5.42
N ALA A 190 -0.59 -18.71 4.58
CA ALA A 190 -0.42 -18.50 3.14
C ALA A 190 -1.75 -18.17 2.45
N ALA A 191 -2.86 -18.79 2.84
CA ALA A 191 -4.19 -18.49 2.30
C ALA A 191 -4.66 -17.08 2.70
N LEU A 192 -4.45 -16.68 3.95
CA LEU A 192 -4.73 -15.31 4.42
C LEU A 192 -3.87 -14.28 3.67
N SER A 193 -2.58 -14.57 3.51
CA SER A 193 -1.65 -13.72 2.75
C SER A 193 -2.06 -13.62 1.28
N LEU A 194 -2.40 -14.74 0.65
CA LEU A 194 -2.88 -14.79 -0.73
C LEU A 194 -4.17 -13.97 -0.90
N TRP A 195 -5.13 -14.14 0.00
CA TRP A 195 -6.36 -13.35 0.01
C TRP A 195 -6.08 -11.85 0.18
N ALA A 196 -5.19 -11.47 1.11
CA ALA A 196 -4.80 -10.08 1.32
C ALA A 196 -4.15 -9.47 0.07
N ASN A 197 -3.24 -10.21 -0.59
CA ASN A 197 -2.57 -9.76 -1.81
C ASN A 197 -3.53 -9.67 -3.00
N ILE A 198 -4.42 -10.65 -3.19
CA ILE A 198 -5.47 -10.59 -4.20
C ILE A 198 -6.37 -9.38 -3.94
N SER A 199 -6.74 -9.12 -2.69
CA SER A 199 -7.60 -7.99 -2.32
C SER A 199 -6.90 -6.64 -2.52
N ALA A 200 -5.60 -6.55 -2.22
CA ALA A 200 -4.78 -5.38 -2.51
C ALA A 200 -4.66 -5.14 -4.02
N TYR A 201 -4.37 -6.19 -4.80
CA TYR A 201 -4.29 -6.12 -6.25
C TYR A 201 -5.62 -5.76 -6.90
N ARG A 202 -6.74 -6.31 -6.40
CA ARG A 202 -8.09 -5.97 -6.84
C ARG A 202 -8.43 -4.52 -6.53
N ARG A 203 -8.04 -3.98 -5.38
CA ARG A 203 -8.24 -2.55 -5.04
C ARG A 203 -7.50 -1.64 -6.01
N TYR A 204 -6.25 -1.97 -6.33
CA TYR A 204 -5.49 -1.25 -7.37
C TYR A 204 -6.20 -1.32 -8.74
N ARG A 205 -6.67 -2.51 -9.12
CA ARG A 205 -7.38 -2.71 -10.39
C ARG A 205 -8.77 -2.10 -10.40
N SER A 206 -9.50 -2.05 -9.28
CA SER A 206 -10.82 -1.44 -9.20
C SER A 206 -10.70 0.07 -9.32
N THR A 207 -9.69 0.71 -8.72
CA THR A 207 -9.39 2.10 -9.01
C THR A 207 -9.09 2.25 -10.50
N ALA A 208 -8.14 1.49 -11.07
CA ALA A 208 -7.84 1.58 -12.50
C ALA A 208 -9.03 1.24 -13.44
N ARG A 209 -9.94 0.35 -13.04
CA ARG A 209 -11.17 -0.01 -13.78
C ARG A 209 -12.25 1.03 -13.59
N THR A 210 -12.46 1.61 -12.43
CA THR A 210 -13.39 2.73 -12.24
C THR A 210 -12.95 3.91 -13.10
N TYR A 211 -11.64 4.17 -13.19
CA TYR A 211 -11.09 5.11 -14.15
C TYR A 211 -11.29 4.66 -15.61
N GLY A 212 -11.00 3.39 -15.95
CA GLY A 212 -11.18 2.85 -17.31
C GLY A 212 -12.63 2.71 -17.77
N GLU A 213 -13.55 2.41 -16.87
CA GLU A 213 -14.99 2.31 -17.05
C GLU A 213 -15.61 3.70 -17.06
N ALA A 214 -15.15 4.65 -16.24
CA ALA A 214 -15.49 6.07 -16.42
C ALA A 214 -15.02 6.57 -17.79
N ILE A 215 -13.80 6.22 -18.22
CA ILE A 215 -13.26 6.57 -19.54
C ILE A 215 -14.02 5.87 -20.68
N ASN A 216 -14.48 4.63 -20.48
CA ASN A 216 -15.25 3.86 -21.46
C ASN A 216 -16.75 4.19 -21.45
N GLU A 217 -17.31 4.65 -20.34
CA GLU A 217 -18.66 5.21 -20.23
C GLU A 217 -18.67 6.61 -20.85
N LEU A 218 -17.61 7.39 -20.65
CA LEU A 218 -17.25 8.58 -21.42
C LEU A 218 -16.86 8.27 -22.88
N ALA A 219 -16.62 7.02 -23.26
CA ALA A 219 -16.41 6.63 -24.67
C ALA A 219 -17.69 6.09 -25.30
N GLY A 220 -18.49 5.34 -24.54
CA GLY A 220 -19.72 4.66 -24.96
C GLY A 220 -20.90 5.62 -25.04
N ASN A 221 -21.01 6.58 -24.11
CA ASN A 221 -21.97 7.69 -24.23
C ASN A 221 -21.61 8.69 -25.34
N PHE A 222 -20.43 8.54 -25.96
CA PHE A 222 -19.96 9.32 -27.09
C PHE A 222 -19.76 8.47 -28.36
N GLY A 223 -20.21 7.21 -28.32
CA GLY A 223 -20.10 6.23 -29.40
C GLY A 223 -21.17 6.38 -30.46
N GLY A 224 -21.15 7.50 -31.17
CA GLY A 224 -21.83 7.67 -32.44
C GLY A 224 -20.88 8.33 -33.44
N ILE A 225 -19.83 7.60 -33.83
CA ILE A 225 -19.17 7.58 -35.17
C ILE A 225 -18.04 6.53 -35.10
N THR A 226 -18.20 5.51 -35.95
CA THR A 226 -17.31 4.43 -36.44
C THR A 226 -15.79 4.65 -36.30
N GLY A 227 -14.92 3.67 -36.05
CA GLY A 227 -15.05 2.21 -35.97
C GLY A 227 -13.66 1.57 -35.83
N GLY A 228 -13.64 0.25 -35.62
CA GLY A 228 -12.42 -0.56 -35.57
C GLY A 228 -12.08 -1.04 -34.17
N GLY A 229 -12.71 -2.15 -33.77
CA GLY A 229 -12.40 -2.84 -32.53
C GLY A 229 -10.96 -3.32 -32.50
N GLY A 230 -10.27 -2.97 -31.42
CA GLY A 230 -9.03 -3.60 -30.99
C GLY A 230 -9.07 -3.57 -29.47
N GLY A 231 -9.42 -4.69 -28.85
CA GLY A 231 -9.29 -4.85 -27.41
C GLY A 231 -7.83 -4.61 -27.03
N MET A 232 -7.58 -3.54 -26.28
CA MET A 232 -6.27 -3.25 -25.75
C MET A 232 -6.00 -4.23 -24.60
N ALA A 233 -5.26 -5.30 -24.90
CA ALA A 233 -4.51 -5.99 -23.86
C ALA A 233 -3.54 -4.99 -23.23
N PRO A 234 -3.24 -5.08 -21.92
CA PRO A 234 -2.25 -4.21 -21.30
C PRO A 234 -0.91 -4.42 -22.01
N ALA A 235 -0.31 -3.35 -22.51
CA ALA A 235 1.01 -3.39 -23.11
C ALA A 235 2.03 -3.81 -22.04
N ASP A 236 2.80 -4.84 -22.35
CA ASP A 236 3.98 -5.25 -21.60
C ASP A 236 5.15 -4.31 -21.92
N ASP A 237 5.94 -3.99 -20.88
CA ASP A 237 7.18 -3.23 -20.97
C ASP A 237 8.30 -4.14 -21.49
N ASP A 238 8.65 -4.03 -22.76
CA ASP A 238 10.00 -4.23 -23.29
C ASP A 238 10.07 -3.57 -24.68
N ASP A 239 10.83 -2.48 -24.79
CA ASP A 239 11.63 -2.08 -25.97
C ASP A 239 12.03 -0.59 -25.89
N ILE A 240 13.23 -0.30 -25.38
CA ILE A 240 13.90 1.01 -25.51
C ILE A 240 15.14 0.83 -26.38
N VAL A 241 14.94 0.73 -27.70
CA VAL A 241 15.94 1.07 -28.73
C VAL A 241 15.27 1.59 -30.02
N ASP A 242 14.37 2.58 -29.97
CA ASP A 242 14.09 3.45 -31.14
C ASP A 242 13.33 4.77 -30.81
N LEU A 243 13.70 5.41 -29.68
CA LEU A 243 12.90 6.51 -29.10
C LEU A 243 12.75 7.77 -29.97
N ASP A 244 13.60 8.02 -30.97
CA ASP A 244 13.54 9.28 -31.73
C ASP A 244 12.65 9.18 -32.99
N ARG A 245 12.56 8.00 -33.62
CA ARG A 245 11.64 7.75 -34.74
C ARG A 245 10.22 7.48 -34.24
N GLU A 246 10.07 6.84 -33.08
CA GLU A 246 8.78 6.59 -32.46
C GLU A 246 8.17 7.86 -31.84
N ARG A 247 8.96 8.78 -31.25
CA ARG A 247 8.46 10.09 -30.77
C ARG A 247 7.81 10.91 -31.88
N LYS A 248 8.36 10.88 -33.09
CA LYS A 248 7.80 11.59 -34.25
C LYS A 248 6.55 10.90 -34.82
N ARG A 249 6.42 9.58 -34.69
CA ARG A 249 5.22 8.83 -35.09
C ARG A 249 4.09 8.93 -34.04
N ARG A 250 4.39 8.81 -32.75
CA ARG A 250 3.42 8.93 -31.63
C ARG A 250 2.79 10.31 -31.53
N ARG A 251 3.51 11.38 -31.91
CA ARG A 251 2.94 12.75 -32.01
C ARG A 251 1.80 12.87 -33.03
N LYS A 252 1.68 11.94 -33.99
CA LYS A 252 0.67 11.99 -35.05
C LYS A 252 -0.61 11.22 -34.71
N THR A 253 -0.65 10.53 -33.57
CA THR A 253 -1.73 9.60 -33.19
C THR A 253 -2.13 9.74 -31.71
N ARG A 254 -1.89 10.89 -31.07
CA ARG A 254 -2.34 11.14 -29.71
C ARG A 254 -3.79 11.60 -29.69
N SER A 255 -4.63 10.93 -28.91
CA SER A 255 -6.00 11.35 -28.66
C SER A 255 -6.04 12.47 -27.64
N VAL A 256 -7.05 13.34 -27.71
CA VAL A 256 -7.38 14.30 -26.63
C VAL A 256 -7.45 13.61 -25.26
N LYS A 257 -7.88 12.34 -25.23
CA LYS A 257 -7.92 11.52 -24.01
C LYS A 257 -6.54 11.31 -23.39
N ASP A 258 -5.53 11.09 -24.21
CA ASP A 258 -4.15 10.85 -23.74
C ASP A 258 -3.58 12.14 -23.14
N ASP A 259 -3.87 13.28 -23.77
CA ASP A 259 -3.42 14.59 -23.28
C ASP A 259 -4.14 14.99 -21.98
N ILE A 260 -5.42 14.63 -21.80
CA ILE A 260 -6.13 14.82 -20.53
C ILE A 260 -5.55 13.94 -19.41
N ALA A 261 -5.27 12.67 -19.70
CA ALA A 261 -4.66 11.76 -18.74
C ALA A 261 -3.28 12.26 -18.29
N ASP A 262 -2.45 12.73 -19.24
CA ASP A 262 -1.17 13.35 -18.95
C ASP A 262 -1.31 14.58 -18.04
N ALA A 263 -2.33 15.42 -18.27
CA ALA A 263 -2.57 16.61 -17.48
C ALA A 263 -2.91 16.27 -16.02
N LEU A 264 -3.80 15.29 -15.79
CA LEU A 264 -4.15 14.81 -14.46
C LEU A 264 -2.94 14.19 -13.75
N SER A 265 -2.21 13.31 -14.43
CA SER A 265 -0.99 12.70 -13.85
C SER A 265 0.11 13.73 -13.58
N ALA A 266 0.14 14.86 -14.28
CA ALA A 266 1.06 15.95 -13.99
C ALA A 266 0.65 16.72 -12.73
N LEU A 267 -0.65 16.94 -12.51
CA LEU A 267 -1.16 17.55 -11.28
C LEU A 267 -0.85 16.71 -10.04
N GLU A 268 -1.01 15.39 -10.11
CA GLU A 268 -0.62 14.46 -9.03
C GLU A 268 0.88 14.51 -8.69
N ARG A 269 1.73 14.86 -9.66
CA ARG A 269 3.18 15.04 -9.46
C ARG A 269 3.55 16.46 -9.06
N HIS A 270 2.57 17.33 -8.83
CA HIS A 270 2.75 18.76 -8.59
C HIS A 270 3.53 19.47 -9.72
N ASP A 271 3.45 18.98 -10.96
CA ASP A 271 4.10 19.57 -12.13
C ASP A 271 3.10 20.39 -12.94
N ARG A 272 2.89 21.65 -12.50
CA ARG A 272 2.00 22.60 -13.16
C ARG A 272 2.37 22.79 -14.63
N ASP A 273 3.65 22.92 -14.96
CA ASP A 273 4.08 23.22 -16.32
C ASP A 273 3.80 22.04 -17.25
N ALA A 274 3.95 20.80 -16.78
CA ALA A 274 3.55 19.63 -17.54
C ALA A 274 2.03 19.55 -17.72
N ALA A 275 1.25 19.87 -16.68
CA ALA A 275 -0.21 19.92 -16.77
C ALA A 275 -0.66 20.94 -17.83
N MET A 276 -0.14 22.18 -17.77
CA MET A 276 -0.45 23.24 -18.74
C MET A 276 -0.04 22.89 -20.17
N ARG A 277 1.12 22.23 -20.36
CA ARG A 277 1.54 21.74 -21.68
C ARG A 277 0.57 20.72 -22.25
N ALA A 278 0.09 19.79 -21.41
CA ALA A 278 -0.85 18.74 -21.80
C ALA A 278 -2.25 19.32 -22.13
N ILE A 279 -2.74 20.27 -21.32
CA ILE A 279 -3.99 21.02 -21.59
C ILE A 279 -3.90 21.76 -22.92
N HIS A 280 -2.80 22.47 -23.18
CA HIS A 280 -2.59 23.16 -24.46
C HIS A 280 -2.52 22.20 -25.64
N ALA A 281 -1.93 21.00 -25.46
CA ALA A 281 -1.91 19.96 -26.48
C ALA A 281 -3.32 19.46 -26.80
N ALA A 282 -4.12 19.19 -25.76
CA ALA A 282 -5.52 18.80 -25.89
C ALA A 282 -6.34 19.87 -26.64
N ARG A 283 -6.23 21.15 -26.24
CA ARG A 283 -6.97 22.26 -26.88
C ARG A 283 -6.61 22.50 -28.34
N ARG A 284 -5.38 22.19 -28.79
CA ARG A 284 -5.01 22.28 -30.22
C ARG A 284 -5.86 21.39 -31.11
N GLN A 285 -6.42 20.31 -30.55
CA GLN A 285 -7.30 19.39 -31.25
C GLN A 285 -8.76 19.90 -31.33
N LYS A 286 -9.04 21.11 -30.80
CA LYS A 286 -10.35 21.77 -30.76
C LYS A 286 -11.46 20.88 -30.16
N PRO A 287 -11.28 20.39 -28.92
CA PRO A 287 -12.31 19.62 -28.24
C PRO A 287 -13.57 20.46 -28.02
N GLY A 288 -14.74 19.84 -28.15
CA GLY A 288 -16.03 20.50 -27.99
C GLY A 288 -16.80 20.04 -26.76
N GLY A 289 -17.74 20.87 -26.31
CA GLY A 289 -18.74 20.52 -25.29
C GLY A 289 -18.12 20.17 -23.93
N ARG A 290 -18.45 19.00 -23.39
CA ARG A 290 -18.01 18.52 -22.07
C ARG A 290 -16.49 18.40 -21.92
N THR A 291 -15.79 18.11 -23.02
CA THR A 291 -14.33 17.96 -22.99
C THR A 291 -13.65 19.30 -22.73
N GLU A 292 -14.17 20.40 -23.28
CA GLU A 292 -13.66 21.73 -22.99
C GLU A 292 -13.99 22.13 -21.54
N THR A 293 -15.16 21.78 -21.02
CA THR A 293 -15.51 21.99 -19.61
C THR A 293 -14.53 21.28 -18.66
N LEU A 294 -14.16 20.04 -18.97
CA LEU A 294 -13.16 19.30 -18.20
C LEU A 294 -11.76 19.93 -18.31
N LEU A 295 -11.36 20.41 -19.48
CA LEU A 295 -10.08 21.11 -19.64
C LEU A 295 -10.04 22.40 -18.83
N VAL A 296 -11.15 23.14 -18.76
CA VAL A 296 -11.29 24.32 -17.89
C VAL A 296 -11.17 23.94 -16.41
N GLU A 297 -11.76 22.82 -15.99
CA GLU A 297 -11.64 22.30 -14.62
C GLU A 297 -10.20 21.92 -14.27
N ILE A 298 -9.53 21.14 -15.14
CA ILE A 298 -8.13 20.71 -14.94
C ILE A 298 -7.20 21.93 -14.94
N GLU A 299 -7.46 22.93 -15.78
CA GLU A 299 -6.71 24.19 -15.79
C GLU A 299 -6.91 24.98 -14.50
N ALA A 300 -8.12 25.01 -13.94
CA ALA A 300 -8.38 25.64 -12.65
C ALA A 300 -7.57 24.97 -11.53
N TRP A 301 -7.50 23.64 -11.50
CA TRP A 301 -6.64 22.90 -10.58
C TRP A 301 -5.14 23.17 -10.80
N ALA A 302 -4.70 23.32 -12.05
CA ALA A 302 -3.32 23.70 -12.37
C ALA A 302 -2.97 25.10 -11.84
N CYS A 303 -3.90 26.06 -11.91
CA CYS A 303 -3.76 27.37 -11.30
C CYS A 303 -3.67 27.29 -9.77
N LEU A 304 -4.52 26.48 -9.12
CA LEU A 304 -4.45 26.27 -7.67
C LEU A 304 -3.12 25.65 -7.23
N ALA A 305 -2.61 24.65 -7.97
CA ALA A 305 -1.28 24.09 -7.75
C ALA A 305 -0.16 25.14 -7.92
N GLY A 306 -0.38 26.12 -8.79
CA GLY A 306 0.49 27.29 -8.98
C GLY A 306 0.28 28.43 -7.99
N ARG A 307 -0.60 28.28 -6.99
CA ARG A 307 -1.02 29.33 -6.05
C ARG A 307 -1.67 30.56 -6.69
N GLU A 308 -2.33 30.38 -7.83
CA GLU A 308 -3.03 31.44 -8.58
C GLU A 308 -4.55 31.36 -8.38
N ALA A 309 -5.01 31.71 -7.17
CA ALA A 309 -6.42 31.56 -6.80
C ALA A 309 -7.38 32.41 -7.66
N ASP A 310 -6.97 33.61 -8.06
CA ASP A 310 -7.83 34.49 -8.87
C ASP A 310 -8.01 33.97 -10.29
N ASP A 311 -7.02 33.26 -10.83
CA ASP A 311 -7.09 32.67 -12.17
C ASP A 311 -7.96 31.41 -12.14
N ALA A 312 -7.79 30.59 -11.10
CA ALA A 312 -8.67 29.45 -10.82
C ALA A 312 -10.13 29.89 -10.63
N ALA A 313 -10.39 31.00 -9.92
CA ALA A 313 -11.73 31.55 -9.73
C ALA A 313 -12.39 31.96 -11.06
N ARG A 314 -11.66 32.64 -11.94
CA ARG A 314 -12.17 33.02 -13.27
C ARG A 314 -12.45 31.80 -14.16
N LEU A 315 -11.72 30.71 -13.99
CA LEU A 315 -11.99 29.45 -14.70
C LEU A 315 -13.20 28.71 -14.10
N ALA A 316 -13.32 28.67 -12.77
CA ALA A 316 -14.46 28.06 -12.08
C ALA A 316 -15.80 28.74 -12.42
N GLU A 317 -15.80 30.05 -12.68
CA GLU A 317 -16.98 30.79 -13.15
C GLU A 317 -17.48 30.35 -14.53
N GLN A 318 -16.59 29.82 -15.38
CA GLN A 318 -16.94 29.32 -16.71
C GLN A 318 -17.58 27.92 -16.66
N LEU A 319 -17.44 27.21 -15.53
CA LEU A 319 -18.04 25.89 -15.36
C LEU A 319 -19.57 25.99 -15.16
N PRO A 320 -20.35 25.03 -15.69
CA PRO A 320 -21.80 24.98 -15.49
C PRO A 320 -22.17 25.03 -14.00
N ARG A 321 -23.27 25.73 -13.65
CA ARG A 321 -23.71 25.87 -12.25
C ARG A 321 -23.99 24.54 -11.54
N ARG A 322 -24.32 23.47 -12.28
CA ARG A 322 -24.57 22.11 -11.74
C ARG A 322 -23.36 21.17 -11.87
N HIS A 323 -22.16 21.71 -12.07
CA HIS A 323 -20.96 20.89 -12.22
C HIS A 323 -20.52 20.30 -10.86
N PRO A 324 -20.42 18.97 -10.70
CA PRO A 324 -20.14 18.33 -9.40
C PRO A 324 -18.78 18.70 -8.80
N ALA A 325 -17.79 19.04 -9.61
CA ALA A 325 -16.46 19.44 -9.15
C ALA A 325 -16.37 20.90 -8.67
N LYS A 326 -17.36 21.73 -9.01
CA LYS A 326 -17.33 23.16 -8.67
C LYS A 326 -17.20 23.40 -7.15
N PRO A 327 -17.92 22.69 -6.27
CA PRO A 327 -17.73 22.81 -4.81
C PRO A 327 -16.30 22.55 -4.34
N PHE A 328 -15.61 21.56 -4.93
CA PHE A 328 -14.20 21.26 -4.59
C PHE A 328 -13.27 22.38 -5.06
N LEU A 329 -13.51 22.94 -6.25
CA LEU A 329 -12.74 24.08 -6.76
C LEU A 329 -12.98 25.34 -5.92
N ASP A 330 -14.23 25.64 -5.55
CA ASP A 330 -14.59 26.78 -4.72
C ASP A 330 -13.88 26.69 -3.35
N ALA A 331 -13.85 25.50 -2.74
CA ALA A 331 -13.09 25.24 -1.52
C ALA A 331 -11.57 25.43 -1.74
N GLY A 332 -11.01 24.89 -2.82
CA GLY A 332 -9.59 25.04 -3.16
C GLY A 332 -9.17 26.51 -3.36
N ILE A 333 -10.03 27.33 -3.96
CA ILE A 333 -9.80 28.77 -4.13
C ILE A 333 -9.72 29.48 -2.77
N LEU A 334 -10.62 29.17 -1.83
CA LEU A 334 -10.59 29.75 -0.48
C LEU A 334 -9.31 29.36 0.27
N ILE A 335 -8.93 28.08 0.18
CA ILE A 335 -7.71 27.55 0.77
C ILE A 335 -6.47 28.30 0.26
N VAL A 336 -6.32 28.44 -1.06
CA VAL A 336 -5.16 29.14 -1.65
C VAL A 336 -5.17 30.66 -1.38
N ARG A 337 -6.35 31.27 -1.20
CA ARG A 337 -6.48 32.68 -0.77
C ARG A 337 -6.10 32.91 0.69
N GLY A 338 -5.89 31.84 1.47
CA GLY A 338 -5.51 31.91 2.87
C GLY A 338 -6.69 32.00 3.84
N ASP A 339 -7.92 31.80 3.36
CA ASP A 339 -9.10 31.65 4.23
C ASP A 339 -9.15 30.20 4.75
N ARG A 340 -8.43 29.96 5.85
CA ARG A 340 -8.23 28.62 6.41
C ARG A 340 -9.53 27.98 6.88
N ASP A 341 -10.28 28.66 7.73
CA ASP A 341 -11.54 28.14 8.29
C ASP A 341 -12.62 28.04 7.20
N GLY A 342 -12.81 29.10 6.40
CA GLY A 342 -13.81 29.08 5.33
C GLY A 342 -13.50 28.04 4.25
N GLY A 343 -12.22 27.84 3.93
CA GLY A 343 -11.76 26.81 3.00
C GLY A 343 -11.94 25.39 3.54
N ALA A 344 -11.65 25.16 4.83
CA ALA A 344 -11.83 23.87 5.47
C ALA A 344 -13.31 23.49 5.59
N GLU A 345 -14.18 24.43 5.98
CA GLU A 345 -15.63 24.24 6.04
C GLU A 345 -16.19 23.94 4.65
N ALA A 346 -15.83 24.73 3.64
CA ALA A 346 -16.27 24.52 2.26
C ALA A 346 -15.84 23.15 1.71
N LEU A 347 -14.61 22.72 2.03
CA LEU A 347 -14.14 21.40 1.64
C LEU A 347 -14.89 20.28 2.36
N ALA A 348 -15.15 20.41 3.67
CA ALA A 348 -15.93 19.42 4.40
C ALA A 348 -17.36 19.27 3.83
N GLN A 349 -18.02 20.38 3.50
CA GLN A 349 -19.32 20.38 2.83
C GLN A 349 -19.24 19.73 1.43
N ALA A 350 -18.19 20.01 0.66
CA ALA A 350 -17.97 19.40 -0.64
C ALA A 350 -17.71 17.89 -0.54
N LEU A 351 -16.98 17.42 0.48
CA LEU A 351 -16.76 15.98 0.71
C LEU A 351 -18.04 15.24 1.08
N LEU A 352 -18.94 15.88 1.82
CA LEU A 352 -20.24 15.29 2.20
C LEU A 352 -21.24 15.23 1.04
N ALA A 353 -21.19 16.20 0.13
CA ALA A 353 -22.15 16.33 -0.97
C ALA A 353 -21.64 15.80 -2.32
N GLY A 354 -20.33 15.74 -2.49
CA GLY A 354 -19.66 15.54 -3.77
C GLY A 354 -19.40 14.07 -4.12
N PRO A 355 -19.35 13.73 -5.42
CA PRO A 355 -19.00 12.38 -5.87
C PRO A 355 -17.53 12.03 -5.62
N ASP A 356 -17.22 10.73 -5.57
CA ASP A 356 -15.84 10.23 -5.54
C ASP A 356 -15.20 10.34 -6.92
N ASP A 357 -14.65 11.53 -7.24
CA ASP A 357 -13.97 11.82 -8.50
C ASP A 357 -12.55 12.38 -8.30
N HIS A 358 -11.89 12.77 -9.40
CA HIS A 358 -10.54 13.31 -9.38
C HIS A 358 -10.43 14.66 -8.64
N SER A 359 -11.48 15.48 -8.68
CA SER A 359 -11.52 16.78 -8.00
C SER A 359 -11.53 16.61 -6.48
N ARG A 360 -12.18 15.55 -5.98
CA ARG A 360 -12.07 15.15 -4.57
C ARG A 360 -10.62 14.87 -4.16
N VAL A 361 -9.89 14.10 -4.96
CA VAL A 361 -8.50 13.72 -4.66
C VAL A 361 -7.59 14.95 -4.63
N LEU A 362 -7.70 15.82 -5.63
CA LEU A 362 -6.93 17.06 -5.72
C LEU A 362 -7.24 18.02 -4.55
N ALA A 363 -8.49 18.09 -4.12
CA ALA A 363 -8.90 18.90 -2.98
C ALA A 363 -8.33 18.38 -1.64
N ILE A 364 -8.37 17.06 -1.43
CA ILE A 364 -7.78 16.42 -0.24
C ILE A 364 -6.27 16.66 -0.19
N GLU A 365 -5.60 16.50 -1.33
CA GLU A 365 -4.17 16.74 -1.44
C GLU A 365 -3.80 18.20 -1.17
N LEU A 366 -4.57 19.15 -1.72
CA LEU A 366 -4.37 20.57 -1.49
C LEU A 366 -4.54 20.91 0.01
N ALA A 367 -5.60 20.43 0.65
CA ALA A 367 -5.83 20.65 2.08
C ALA A 367 -4.71 20.07 2.94
N ALA A 368 -4.18 18.89 2.60
CA ALA A 368 -3.01 18.34 3.28
C ALA A 368 -1.76 19.20 3.06
N SER A 369 -1.54 19.69 1.84
CA SER A 369 -0.38 20.52 1.53
C SER A 369 -0.37 21.87 2.25
N GLU A 370 -1.55 22.44 2.52
CA GLU A 370 -1.73 23.69 3.26
C GLU A 370 -1.92 23.48 4.78
N GLY A 371 -1.81 22.22 5.24
CA GLY A 371 -1.90 21.85 6.65
C GLY A 371 -3.28 22.12 7.27
N LEU A 372 -4.36 21.87 6.51
CA LEU A 372 -5.76 22.07 6.93
C LEU A 372 -6.47 20.76 7.32
N THR A 373 -5.71 19.67 7.44
CA THR A 373 -6.28 18.34 7.69
C THR A 373 -7.05 18.26 9.00
N GLU A 374 -6.59 18.95 10.05
CA GLU A 374 -7.25 18.94 11.35
C GLU A 374 -8.59 19.68 11.29
N GLU A 375 -8.60 20.88 10.72
CA GLU A 375 -9.77 21.74 10.57
C GLU A 375 -10.85 21.07 9.71
N VAL A 376 -10.46 20.45 8.59
CA VAL A 376 -11.40 19.68 7.74
C VAL A 376 -12.00 18.50 8.50
N ALA A 377 -11.20 17.75 9.25
CA ALA A 377 -11.69 16.62 10.04
C ALA A 377 -12.66 17.06 11.15
N ARG A 378 -12.39 18.18 11.82
CA ARG A 378 -13.32 18.74 12.82
C ARG A 378 -14.66 19.14 12.18
N HIS A 379 -14.63 19.88 11.08
CA HIS A 379 -15.85 20.28 10.38
C HIS A 379 -16.67 19.08 9.87
N LEU A 380 -16.01 17.99 9.45
CA LEU A 380 -16.71 16.75 9.11
C LEU A 380 -17.39 16.14 10.34
N LEU A 381 -16.68 16.01 11.47
CA LEU A 381 -17.26 15.43 12.70
C LEU A 381 -18.43 16.23 13.28
N GLU A 382 -18.45 17.56 13.10
CA GLU A 382 -19.57 18.43 13.48
C GLU A 382 -20.90 18.06 12.79
N GLN A 383 -20.85 17.33 11.67
CA GLN A 383 -22.03 16.93 10.88
C GLN A 383 -22.66 15.61 11.35
N GLY A 384 -22.26 15.09 12.52
CA GLY A 384 -22.87 13.90 13.14
C GLY A 384 -22.49 12.58 12.45
N SER A 385 -23.44 11.64 12.36
CA SER A 385 -23.15 10.26 11.91
C SER A 385 -22.66 10.18 10.46
N GLY A 386 -23.21 11.00 9.55
CA GLY A 386 -22.72 11.09 8.17
C GLY A 386 -21.33 11.73 8.09
N GLY A 387 -21.07 12.70 8.98
CA GLY A 387 -19.77 13.32 9.18
C GLY A 387 -18.66 12.36 9.59
N PHE A 388 -18.97 11.45 10.52
CA PHE A 388 -18.03 10.43 10.98
C PHE A 388 -17.61 9.45 9.87
N GLU A 389 -18.58 8.95 9.08
CA GLU A 389 -18.27 8.08 7.93
C GLU A 389 -17.38 8.79 6.92
N GLU A 390 -17.68 10.06 6.64
CA GLU A 390 -16.93 10.86 5.69
C GLU A 390 -15.53 11.22 6.21
N THR A 391 -15.37 11.38 7.53
CA THR A 391 -14.07 11.56 8.18
C THR A 391 -13.17 10.34 7.97
N LEU A 392 -13.73 9.12 8.08
CA LEU A 392 -12.99 7.89 7.80
C LEU A 392 -12.61 7.79 6.31
N ARG A 393 -13.48 8.21 5.39
CA ARG A 393 -13.17 8.24 3.95
C ARG A 393 -12.11 9.29 3.62
N PHE A 394 -12.16 10.45 4.25
CA PHE A 394 -11.13 11.49 4.16
C PHE A 394 -9.77 10.96 4.63
N GLN A 395 -9.74 10.29 5.79
CA GLN A 395 -8.55 9.63 6.29
C GLN A 395 -8.00 8.57 5.33
N GLN A 396 -8.88 7.73 4.76
CA GLN A 396 -8.49 6.72 3.76
C GLN A 396 -7.92 7.38 2.50
N GLY A 397 -8.48 8.51 2.06
CA GLY A 397 -7.94 9.32 0.96
C GLY A 397 -6.51 9.79 1.24
N LEU A 398 -6.25 10.33 2.44
CA LEU A 398 -4.91 10.74 2.87
C LEU A 398 -3.92 9.56 2.89
N LYS A 399 -4.34 8.39 3.38
CA LYS A 399 -3.52 7.16 3.35
C LYS A 399 -3.23 6.73 1.91
N GLY A 400 -4.22 6.80 1.01
CA GLY A 400 -4.06 6.50 -0.41
C GLY A 400 -3.06 7.40 -1.12
N LEU A 401 -3.00 8.68 -0.72
CA LEU A 401 -2.03 9.67 -1.22
C LEU A 401 -0.65 9.57 -0.56
N GLY A 402 -0.42 8.59 0.32
CA GLY A 402 0.84 8.47 1.07
C GLY A 402 1.06 9.57 2.12
N LYS A 403 0.05 10.38 2.45
CA LYS A 403 0.10 11.45 3.46
C LYS A 403 -0.16 10.86 4.86
N THR A 404 0.63 9.87 5.27
CA THR A 404 0.43 9.10 6.51
C THR A 404 0.45 9.96 7.78
N ALA A 405 1.27 11.01 7.82
CA ALA A 405 1.29 11.96 8.93
C ALA A 405 -0.05 12.71 9.08
N HIS A 406 -0.65 13.12 7.95
CA HIS A 406 -1.95 13.79 7.96
C HIS A 406 -3.07 12.81 8.32
N ALA A 407 -2.97 11.56 7.89
CA ALA A 407 -3.92 10.53 8.29
C ALA A 407 -3.87 10.22 9.81
N ALA A 408 -2.70 10.38 10.45
CA ALA A 408 -2.55 10.26 11.90
C ALA A 408 -3.15 11.46 12.65
N ILE A 409 -3.06 12.67 12.10
CA ILE A 409 -3.77 13.85 12.64
C ILE A 409 -5.27 13.58 12.70
N VAL A 410 -5.84 12.94 11.67
CA VAL A 410 -7.27 12.57 11.68
C VAL A 410 -7.57 11.52 12.76
N ASP A 411 -6.67 10.55 13.02
CA ASP A 411 -6.83 9.60 14.13
C ASP A 411 -6.88 10.34 15.48
N ASP A 412 -5.98 11.30 15.69
CA ASP A 412 -5.93 12.11 16.91
C ASP A 412 -7.21 12.95 17.10
N VAL A 413 -7.76 13.52 16.02
CA VAL A 413 -9.01 14.28 16.05
C VAL A 413 -10.21 13.37 16.37
N ILE A 414 -10.26 12.17 15.79
CA ILE A 414 -11.32 11.19 16.08
C ILE A 414 -11.27 10.74 17.55
N LEU A 415 -10.08 10.50 18.08
CA LEU A 415 -9.88 10.02 19.46
C LEU A 415 -10.02 11.12 20.51
N GLY A 416 -9.70 12.37 20.16
CA GLY A 416 -9.81 13.53 21.04
C GLY A 416 -11.19 14.21 21.04
N GLY A 417 -12.04 13.89 20.06
CA GLY A 417 -13.42 14.40 19.94
C GLY A 417 -14.52 13.48 20.52
N ALA A 418 -14.15 12.30 21.04
CA ALA A 418 -15.02 11.38 21.78
C ALA A 418 -14.88 11.60 23.29
#